data_AF-A0A925H7C1-F1
#
_entry.id   AF-A0A925H7C1-F1
#
_cell.length_a   1.000
_cell.length_b   1.000
_cell.length_c   1.000
_cell.angle_alpha   90.00
_cell.angle_beta   90.00
_cell.angle_gamma   90.00
#
_symmetry.space_group_name_H-M   'P 1'
#
loop_
_entity.id
_entity.type
_entity.pdbx_description
1 polymer ?
#
loop_
_entity_poly.entity_id
_entity_poly.type
_entity_poly.pdbx_seq_one_letter_code
_entity_poly.pdbx_strand_id
1 'polypeptide(L)'
;LDKVYTTLMDYRADGGGDTPENVRRALADGVHRTGWSKSSANVAQIVFLVGDAPPHDDYKNEPDTLVTTASAVKAGMIVNTIQCGAADDTRQIWQTIARRGEGQYFAIAQDGGVQTVSTPYDARLSELGNKLGSTYLAYGGGPGADGARFRNEASARQSSAEVKVASDAPAAARADRALNKALNKDAYVGDLLQSIENDSVKLDEVKAEDLPDDLKKLSPVERKKEIEKRLAERKKIRDEIVTLSKQRDEHIAAERKKTTGGQNGFDAAVATALKAQMAKKGIK
;
A
#
# COMPACT_ATOMS: atom_id res chain seq x y z
N LEU A 1 -0.34 -4.69 -1.68
CA LEU A 1 -0.66 -3.42 -0.99
C LEU A 1 -1.71 -3.60 0.09
N ASP A 2 -2.80 -4.33 -0.16
CA ASP A 2 -3.81 -4.63 0.87
C ASP A 2 -3.25 -5.26 2.15
N LYS A 3 -2.40 -6.29 2.06
CA LYS A 3 -1.74 -6.88 3.24
C LYS A 3 -0.88 -5.86 4.00
N VAL A 4 -0.19 -4.97 3.28
CA VAL A 4 0.64 -3.92 3.88
C VAL A 4 -0.25 -2.93 4.62
N TYR A 5 -1.33 -2.46 4.00
CA TYR A 5 -2.30 -1.55 4.60
C TYR A 5 -2.94 -2.15 5.86
N THR A 6 -3.40 -3.40 5.80
CA THR A 6 -4.04 -4.05 6.96
C THR A 6 -3.07 -4.21 8.12
N THR A 7 -1.80 -4.55 7.84
CA THR A 7 -0.75 -4.66 8.86
C THR A 7 -0.40 -3.29 9.44
N LEU A 8 -0.32 -2.25 8.61
CA LEU A 8 -0.06 -0.89 9.10
C LEU A 8 -1.18 -0.38 10.01
N MET A 9 -2.43 -0.68 9.69
CA MET A 9 -3.59 -0.32 10.52
C MET A 9 -3.68 -1.11 11.84
N ASP A 10 -2.94 -2.21 11.98
CA ASP A 10 -2.85 -2.96 13.24
C ASP A 10 -1.84 -2.35 14.22
N TYR A 11 -0.89 -1.54 13.73
CA TYR A 11 0.06 -0.89 14.62
C TYR A 11 -0.61 0.22 15.42
N ARG A 12 -0.36 0.19 16.73
CA ARG A 12 -0.64 1.29 17.65
C ARG A 12 0.69 1.77 18.21
N ALA A 13 0.88 3.08 18.25
CA ALA A 13 1.95 3.66 19.02
C ALA A 13 1.57 3.59 20.50
N ASP A 14 2.42 2.97 21.33
CA ASP A 14 2.23 2.87 22.78
C ASP A 14 3.04 3.93 23.56
N GLY A 15 3.75 4.82 22.82
CA GLY A 15 4.68 5.80 23.35
C GLY A 15 6.01 5.18 23.80
N GLY A 16 7.15 5.83 23.48
CA GLY A 16 8.48 5.43 23.98
C GLY A 16 8.72 5.81 25.44
N GLY A 17 8.04 6.88 25.89
CA GLY A 17 8.17 7.42 27.25
C GLY A 17 9.47 8.20 27.49
N ASP A 18 10.37 8.23 26.52
CA ASP A 18 11.65 8.93 26.54
C ASP A 18 11.88 9.78 25.28
N THR A 19 12.74 10.78 25.41
CA THR A 19 13.34 11.54 24.31
C THR A 19 14.79 11.77 24.74
N PRO A 20 15.82 11.41 23.95
CA PRO A 20 15.81 10.87 22.57
C PRO A 20 15.08 9.52 22.38
N GLU A 21 14.93 9.07 21.13
CA GLU A 21 14.23 7.83 20.75
C GLU A 21 15.21 6.82 20.11
N ASN A 22 14.83 5.53 20.03
CA ASN A 22 15.69 4.49 19.44
C ASN A 22 15.69 4.48 17.89
N VAL A 23 15.99 5.64 17.30
CA VAL A 23 16.07 5.86 15.86
C VAL A 23 17.19 5.04 15.21
N ARG A 24 18.27 4.77 15.95
CA ARG A 24 19.38 3.91 15.53
C ARG A 24 18.89 2.52 15.15
N ARG A 25 18.13 1.88 16.04
CA ARG A 25 17.58 0.54 15.79
C ARG A 25 16.60 0.54 14.63
N ALA A 26 15.69 1.51 14.58
CA ALA A 26 14.69 1.62 13.53
C ALA A 26 15.35 1.71 12.13
N LEU A 27 16.37 2.56 11.99
CA LEU A 27 17.11 2.70 10.73
C LEU A 27 17.89 1.43 10.39
N ALA A 28 18.58 0.82 11.35
CA ALA A 28 19.35 -0.41 11.14
C ALA A 28 18.47 -1.58 10.69
N ASP A 29 17.36 -1.82 11.38
CA ASP A 29 16.40 -2.87 11.02
C ASP A 29 15.76 -2.59 9.65
N GLY A 30 15.41 -1.32 9.37
CA GLY A 30 14.84 -0.90 8.09
C GLY A 30 15.79 -1.05 6.89
N VAL A 31 17.11 -0.93 7.11
CA VAL A 31 18.13 -1.13 6.06
C VAL A 31 18.54 -2.59 5.93
N HIS A 32 18.61 -3.35 7.02
CA HIS A 32 19.26 -4.66 7.03
C HIS A 32 18.31 -5.87 7.12
N ARG A 33 17.06 -5.70 7.58
CA ARG A 33 16.18 -6.84 7.92
C ARG A 33 14.86 -6.91 7.16
N THR A 34 14.61 -5.96 6.27
CA THR A 34 13.41 -5.83 5.43
C THR A 34 13.41 -6.72 4.18
N GLY A 35 14.49 -7.45 3.91
CA GLY A 35 14.55 -8.41 2.79
C GLY A 35 14.63 -7.74 1.41
N TRP A 36 15.35 -6.61 1.34
CA TRP A 36 15.54 -5.85 0.11
C TRP A 36 15.99 -6.72 -1.07
N SER A 37 15.37 -6.49 -2.24
CA SER A 37 15.83 -7.09 -3.50
C SER A 37 17.27 -6.68 -3.83
N LYS A 38 17.95 -7.45 -4.68
CA LYS A 38 19.27 -7.02 -5.18
C LYS A 38 19.12 -5.75 -6.03
N SER A 39 20.06 -4.83 -5.87
CA SER A 39 20.13 -3.62 -6.69
C SER A 39 20.19 -3.97 -8.17
N SER A 40 19.37 -3.32 -8.99
CA SER A 40 19.33 -3.47 -10.45
C SER A 40 18.84 -2.18 -11.10
N ALA A 41 19.05 -2.03 -12.42
CA ALA A 41 18.66 -0.81 -13.16
C ALA A 41 17.17 -0.48 -13.05
N ASN A 42 16.31 -1.50 -12.91
CA ASN A 42 14.85 -1.34 -12.86
C ASN A 42 14.29 -1.31 -11.42
N VAL A 43 15.16 -1.28 -10.40
CA VAL A 43 14.77 -1.30 -8.99
C VAL A 43 15.33 -0.07 -8.28
N ALA A 44 14.42 0.70 -7.68
CA ALA A 44 14.76 1.78 -6.77
C ALA A 44 14.44 1.36 -5.33
N GLN A 45 15.39 1.61 -4.43
CA GLN A 45 15.27 1.29 -3.01
C GLN A 45 15.37 2.59 -2.24
N ILE A 46 14.28 2.96 -1.57
CA ILE A 46 14.13 4.25 -0.93
C ILE A 46 13.63 4.01 0.49
N VAL A 47 14.36 4.57 1.45
CA VAL A 47 14.01 4.57 2.88
C VAL A 47 13.49 5.96 3.23
N PHE A 48 12.37 6.01 3.94
CA PHE A 48 11.89 7.21 4.61
C PHE A 48 11.99 6.97 6.10
N LEU A 49 12.92 7.66 6.76
CA LEU A 49 13.03 7.70 8.21
C LEU A 49 12.12 8.81 8.73
N VAL A 50 11.09 8.44 9.51
CA VAL A 50 10.02 9.36 9.92
C VAL A 50 9.95 9.39 11.44
N GLY A 51 9.93 10.57 12.06
CA GLY A 51 9.84 10.73 13.52
C GLY A 51 10.04 12.17 14.00
N ASP A 52 9.82 12.44 15.29
CA ASP A 52 9.89 13.76 15.93
C ASP A 52 11.07 13.97 16.90
N ALA A 53 11.77 12.90 17.30
CA ALA A 53 12.85 12.92 18.30
C ALA A 53 14.23 12.51 17.73
N PRO A 54 15.36 12.98 18.30
CA PRO A 54 16.72 12.59 17.89
C PRO A 54 17.04 11.12 18.28
N PRO A 55 18.12 10.47 17.75
CA PRO A 55 18.58 9.17 18.23
C PRO A 55 19.17 9.28 19.63
N HIS A 56 19.03 8.22 20.41
CA HIS A 56 19.93 7.97 21.55
C HIS A 56 21.36 7.76 21.07
N ASP A 57 22.29 8.63 21.46
CA ASP A 57 23.72 8.50 21.13
C ASP A 57 24.50 7.60 22.09
N ASP A 58 23.93 7.31 23.25
CA ASP A 58 24.49 6.48 24.32
C ASP A 58 24.19 4.99 24.15
N TYR A 59 23.36 4.61 23.18
CA TYR A 59 23.05 3.22 22.85
C TYR A 59 24.20 2.56 22.08
N LYS A 60 25.28 2.21 22.82
CA LYS A 60 26.53 1.67 22.26
C LYS A 60 26.38 0.31 21.55
N ASN A 61 25.32 -0.43 21.87
CA ASN A 61 25.03 -1.72 21.23
C ASN A 61 24.23 -1.58 19.92
N GLU A 62 23.79 -0.35 19.59
CA GLU A 62 23.04 -0.09 18.37
C GLU A 62 23.93 0.59 17.30
N PRO A 63 23.80 0.23 16.02
CA PRO A 63 24.55 0.85 14.94
C PRO A 63 24.32 2.36 14.90
N ASP A 64 25.41 3.11 14.71
CA ASP A 64 25.34 4.56 14.50
C ASP A 64 24.49 4.89 13.25
N THR A 65 23.69 5.96 13.33
CA THR A 65 22.77 6.33 12.24
C THR A 65 23.53 6.67 10.96
N LEU A 66 24.70 7.30 11.04
CA LEU A 66 25.49 7.69 9.87
C LEU A 66 26.26 6.50 9.30
N VAL A 67 26.71 5.57 10.14
CA VAL A 67 27.29 4.30 9.69
C VAL A 67 26.26 3.48 8.92
N THR A 68 25.05 3.37 9.46
CA THR A 68 23.93 2.67 8.82
C THR A 68 23.54 3.34 7.52
N THR A 69 23.47 4.68 7.49
CA THR A 69 23.17 5.46 6.29
C THR A 69 24.22 5.21 5.20
N ALA A 70 25.51 5.22 5.55
CA ALA A 70 26.58 4.93 4.59
C ALA A 70 26.48 3.51 4.03
N SER A 71 26.10 2.53 4.86
CA SER A 71 25.84 1.15 4.43
C SER A 71 24.68 1.07 3.43
N ALA A 72 23.58 1.79 3.69
CA ALA A 72 22.43 1.88 2.79
C ALA A 72 22.81 2.45 1.41
N VAL A 73 23.56 3.57 1.39
CA VAL A 73 24.03 4.18 0.13
C VAL A 73 24.96 3.25 -0.63
N LYS A 74 25.88 2.55 0.07
CA LYS A 74 26.74 1.54 -0.56
C LYS A 74 25.94 0.39 -1.21
N ALA A 75 24.76 0.08 -0.67
CA ALA A 75 23.84 -0.89 -1.25
C ALA A 75 22.99 -0.33 -2.41
N GLY A 76 23.13 0.96 -2.76
CA GLY A 76 22.38 1.64 -3.81
C GLY A 76 21.00 2.15 -3.37
N MET A 77 20.80 2.29 -2.06
CA MET A 77 19.58 2.82 -1.46
C MET A 77 19.67 4.34 -1.25
N ILE A 78 18.52 5.01 -1.29
CA ILE A 78 18.40 6.43 -0.94
C ILE A 78 17.72 6.53 0.43
N VAL A 79 18.25 7.36 1.33
CA VAL A 79 17.67 7.58 2.66
C VAL A 79 17.16 9.03 2.76
N ASN A 80 15.84 9.17 2.82
CA ASN A 80 15.14 10.42 3.11
C ASN A 80 14.81 10.50 4.60
N THR A 81 14.70 11.72 5.13
CA THR A 81 14.22 11.96 6.49
C THR A 81 13.00 12.87 6.47
N ILE A 82 12.00 12.54 7.29
CA ILE A 82 10.79 13.33 7.50
C ILE A 82 10.68 13.58 8.99
N GLN A 83 10.95 14.82 9.40
CA GLN A 83 10.77 15.26 10.78
C GLN A 83 9.31 15.67 11.01
N CYS A 84 8.68 15.08 12.01
CA CYS A 84 7.41 15.57 12.55
C CYS A 84 7.71 16.60 13.64
N GLY A 85 7.07 17.77 13.60
CA GLY A 85 7.33 18.85 14.55
C GLY A 85 8.60 19.66 14.21
N ALA A 86 9.12 20.40 15.19
CA ALA A 86 10.10 21.47 14.96
C ALA A 86 11.35 21.43 15.85
N ALA A 87 11.59 20.34 16.59
CA ALA A 87 12.75 20.18 17.47
C ALA A 87 14.09 20.38 16.72
N ASP A 88 14.93 21.29 17.19
CA ASP A 88 16.15 21.70 16.49
C ASP A 88 17.26 20.65 16.54
N ASP A 89 17.36 19.91 17.65
CA ASP A 89 18.28 18.79 17.80
C ASP A 89 17.96 17.65 16.81
N THR A 90 16.69 17.25 16.70
CA THR A 90 16.21 16.32 15.66
C THR A 90 16.55 16.84 14.26
N ARG A 91 16.32 18.13 13.99
CA ARG A 91 16.56 18.74 12.66
C ARG A 91 17.99 18.56 12.19
N GLN A 92 18.98 18.85 13.05
CA GLN A 92 20.40 18.84 12.66
C GLN A 92 20.86 17.46 12.19
N ILE A 93 20.54 16.43 12.97
CA ILE A 93 20.91 15.06 12.65
C ILE A 93 20.07 14.52 11.47
N TRP A 94 18.83 14.97 11.27
CA TRP A 94 17.95 14.45 10.20
C TRP A 94 18.41 14.97 8.85
N GLN A 95 18.80 16.24 8.80
CA GLN A 95 19.43 16.85 7.62
C GLN A 95 20.76 16.15 7.30
N THR A 96 21.53 15.78 8.32
CA THR A 96 22.80 15.08 8.13
C THR A 96 22.59 13.68 7.57
N ILE A 97 21.64 12.91 8.11
CA ILE A 97 21.26 11.58 7.60
C ILE A 97 20.79 11.69 6.15
N ALA A 98 19.82 12.57 5.84
CA ALA A 98 19.30 12.71 4.47
C ALA A 98 20.40 13.09 3.47
N ARG A 99 21.26 14.06 3.82
CA ARG A 99 22.37 14.48 2.96
C ARG A 99 23.35 13.35 2.71
N ARG A 100 23.73 12.59 3.75
CA ARG A 100 24.63 11.43 3.59
C ARG A 100 23.96 10.24 2.92
N GLY A 101 22.64 10.18 2.97
CA GLY A 101 21.80 9.16 2.34
C GLY A 101 21.45 9.43 0.88
N GLU A 102 22.03 10.47 0.26
CA GLU A 102 21.69 10.95 -1.09
C GLU A 102 20.18 11.29 -1.27
N GLY A 103 19.50 11.54 -0.16
CA GLY A 103 18.06 11.81 -0.11
C GLY A 103 17.74 13.27 0.21
N GLN A 104 16.52 13.48 0.69
CA GLN A 104 15.96 14.78 1.03
C GLN A 104 15.44 14.79 2.47
N TYR A 105 15.52 15.95 3.09
CA TYR A 105 14.91 16.24 4.39
C TYR A 105 13.62 17.02 4.20
N PHE A 106 12.58 16.63 4.94
CA PHE A 106 11.32 17.36 5.03
C PHE A 106 10.95 17.58 6.49
N ALA A 107 10.33 18.72 6.78
CA ALA A 107 9.69 19.00 8.06
C ALA A 107 8.18 19.11 7.84
N ILE A 108 7.41 18.39 8.65
CA ILE A 108 5.94 18.40 8.62
C ILE A 108 5.40 18.70 10.01
N ALA A 109 4.13 19.10 10.08
CA ALA A 109 3.46 19.30 11.37
C ALA A 109 3.47 17.99 12.19
N GLN A 110 3.38 18.10 13.52
CA GLN A 110 3.50 16.94 14.42
C GLN A 110 2.40 15.90 14.20
N ASP A 111 1.24 16.32 13.72
CA ASP A 111 0.11 15.46 13.30
C ASP A 111 0.29 14.88 11.87
N GLY A 112 1.46 15.05 11.27
CA GLY A 112 1.78 14.64 9.91
C GLY A 112 1.25 15.60 8.82
N GLY A 113 0.53 16.67 9.19
CA GLY A 113 -0.07 17.62 8.26
C GLY A 113 -1.04 16.97 7.26
N VAL A 114 -1.58 15.80 7.57
CA VAL A 114 -2.51 15.06 6.71
C VAL A 114 -3.87 15.76 6.77
N GLN A 115 -4.09 16.72 5.87
CA GLN A 115 -5.40 17.33 5.69
C GLN A 115 -6.32 16.34 4.97
N THR A 116 -7.26 15.77 5.72
CA THR A 116 -8.33 14.94 5.17
C THR A 116 -9.37 15.86 4.54
N VAL A 117 -9.28 16.03 3.22
CA VAL A 117 -10.36 16.67 2.45
C VAL A 117 -11.42 15.60 2.23
N SER A 118 -12.52 15.69 2.99
CA SER A 118 -13.70 14.86 2.74
C SER A 118 -14.25 15.19 1.35
N THR A 119 -14.58 14.16 0.57
CA THR A 119 -15.10 14.36 -0.79
C THR A 119 -16.48 13.72 -0.96
N PRO A 120 -17.34 14.26 -1.84
CA PRO A 120 -18.64 13.63 -2.15
C PRO A 120 -18.50 12.26 -2.82
N TYR A 121 -17.28 11.85 -3.22
CA TYR A 121 -17.00 10.60 -3.91
C TYR A 121 -16.60 9.46 -2.96
N ASP A 122 -16.18 9.77 -1.73
CA ASP A 122 -15.57 8.80 -0.81
C ASP A 122 -16.52 7.63 -0.47
N ALA A 123 -17.80 7.94 -0.19
CA ALA A 123 -18.80 6.93 0.12
C ALA A 123 -19.03 5.97 -1.06
N ARG A 124 -19.17 6.53 -2.28
CA ARG A 124 -19.39 5.74 -3.49
C ARG A 124 -18.18 4.88 -3.84
N LEU A 125 -16.97 5.42 -3.70
CA LEU A 125 -15.74 4.66 -3.89
C LEU A 125 -15.62 3.52 -2.88
N SER A 126 -16.00 3.74 -1.62
CA SER A 126 -16.04 2.70 -0.61
C SER A 126 -17.04 1.58 -0.97
N GLU A 127 -18.25 1.93 -1.41
CA GLU A 127 -19.26 0.96 -1.86
C GLU A 127 -18.75 0.12 -3.03
N LEU A 128 -18.17 0.78 -4.05
CA LEU A 128 -17.62 0.09 -5.22
C LEU A 128 -16.42 -0.77 -4.86
N GLY A 129 -15.56 -0.33 -3.94
CA GLY A 129 -14.44 -1.11 -3.43
C GLY A 129 -14.90 -2.39 -2.70
N ASN A 130 -16.01 -2.33 -1.96
CA ASN A 130 -16.64 -3.50 -1.34
C ASN A 130 -17.28 -4.40 -2.40
N LYS A 131 -17.99 -3.81 -3.37
CA LYS A 131 -18.61 -4.55 -4.47
C LYS A 131 -17.56 -5.29 -5.31
N LEU A 132 -16.44 -4.64 -5.62
CA LEU A 132 -15.32 -5.27 -6.31
C LEU A 132 -14.76 -6.45 -5.50
N GLY A 133 -14.56 -6.27 -4.19
CA GLY A 133 -14.15 -7.33 -3.27
C GLY A 133 -15.10 -8.52 -3.25
N SER A 134 -16.41 -8.28 -3.32
CA SER A 134 -17.42 -9.33 -3.34
C SER A 134 -17.42 -10.18 -4.62
N THR A 135 -16.74 -9.72 -5.68
CA THR A 135 -16.58 -10.52 -6.91
C THR A 135 -15.48 -11.58 -6.80
N TYR A 136 -14.75 -11.66 -5.68
CA TYR A 136 -13.70 -12.66 -5.46
C TYR A 136 -14.22 -14.09 -5.68
N LEU A 137 -13.52 -14.87 -6.50
CA LEU A 137 -13.92 -16.22 -6.86
C LEU A 137 -12.80 -17.22 -6.55
N ALA A 138 -12.86 -17.84 -5.37
CA ALA A 138 -11.94 -18.91 -5.02
C ALA A 138 -12.11 -20.12 -5.93
N TYR A 139 -10.99 -20.70 -6.36
CA TYR A 139 -10.92 -21.94 -7.14
C TYR A 139 -9.71 -22.79 -6.70
N GLY A 140 -9.67 -24.06 -7.12
CA GLY A 140 -8.67 -25.04 -6.70
C GLY A 140 -9.12 -25.89 -5.51
N GLY A 141 -8.15 -26.59 -4.91
CA GLY A 141 -8.35 -27.44 -3.73
C GLY A 141 -8.83 -28.86 -4.05
N GLY A 142 -9.09 -29.18 -5.33
CA GLY A 142 -9.52 -30.50 -5.75
C GLY A 142 -11.00 -30.82 -5.43
N PRO A 143 -11.41 -32.08 -5.62
CA PRO A 143 -12.78 -32.52 -5.38
C PRO A 143 -13.13 -32.65 -3.89
N GLY A 144 -14.43 -32.81 -3.63
CA GLY A 144 -14.94 -33.21 -2.33
C GLY A 144 -14.93 -32.11 -1.26
N ALA A 145 -15.10 -32.55 -0.01
CA ALA A 145 -15.23 -31.65 1.14
C ALA A 145 -13.96 -30.83 1.39
N ASP A 146 -12.77 -31.39 1.15
CA ASP A 146 -11.51 -30.70 1.36
C ASP A 146 -11.32 -29.54 0.37
N GLY A 147 -11.66 -29.74 -0.91
CA GLY A 147 -11.62 -28.66 -1.90
C GLY A 147 -12.65 -27.57 -1.64
N ALA A 148 -13.86 -27.95 -1.22
CA ALA A 148 -14.87 -26.98 -0.79
C ALA A 148 -14.39 -26.17 0.43
N ARG A 149 -13.77 -26.84 1.42
CA ARG A 149 -13.18 -26.21 2.59
C ARG A 149 -12.06 -25.25 2.20
N PHE A 150 -11.14 -25.64 1.31
CA PHE A 150 -10.07 -24.79 0.80
C PHE A 150 -10.63 -23.48 0.20
N ARG A 151 -11.62 -23.58 -0.69
CA ARG A 151 -12.24 -22.41 -1.33
C ARG A 151 -12.99 -21.54 -0.32
N ASN A 152 -13.70 -22.14 0.63
CA ASN A 152 -14.39 -21.42 1.70
C ASN A 152 -13.41 -20.65 2.60
N GLU A 153 -12.29 -21.28 2.98
CA GLU A 153 -11.23 -20.63 3.77
C GLU A 153 -10.56 -19.49 3.00
N ALA A 154 -10.37 -19.63 1.69
CA ALA A 154 -9.86 -18.55 0.83
C ALA A 154 -10.84 -17.37 0.76
N SER A 155 -12.12 -17.64 0.50
CA SER A 155 -13.18 -16.62 0.47
C SER A 155 -13.38 -15.95 1.82
N ALA A 156 -13.28 -16.69 2.92
CA ALA A 156 -13.39 -16.16 4.28
C ALA A 156 -12.21 -15.23 4.59
N ARG A 157 -10.97 -15.63 4.26
CA ARG A 157 -9.78 -14.78 4.42
C ARG A 157 -9.92 -13.47 3.65
N GLN A 158 -10.38 -13.54 2.40
CA GLN A 158 -10.64 -12.33 1.61
C GLN A 158 -11.71 -11.45 2.26
N SER A 159 -12.85 -12.03 2.63
CA SER A 159 -13.96 -11.29 3.26
C SER A 159 -13.56 -10.64 4.58
N SER A 160 -12.79 -11.32 5.42
CA SER A 160 -12.28 -10.75 6.68
C SER A 160 -11.36 -9.56 6.44
N ALA A 161 -10.49 -9.63 5.43
CA ALA A 161 -9.64 -8.50 5.05
C ALA A 161 -10.47 -7.31 4.56
N GLU A 162 -11.58 -7.56 3.84
CA GLU A 162 -12.51 -6.51 3.42
C GLU A 162 -13.24 -5.86 4.60
N VAL A 163 -13.77 -6.65 5.52
CA VAL A 163 -14.52 -6.16 6.70
C VAL A 163 -13.63 -5.30 7.59
N LYS A 164 -12.40 -5.76 7.88
CA LYS A 164 -11.46 -5.02 8.73
C LYS A 164 -11.16 -3.62 8.17
N VAL A 165 -10.97 -3.52 6.85
CA VAL A 165 -10.74 -2.22 6.23
C VAL A 165 -12.00 -1.36 6.25
N ALA A 166 -13.17 -1.96 6.00
CA ALA A 166 -14.44 -1.24 6.02
C ALA A 166 -14.84 -0.72 7.41
N SER A 167 -14.37 -1.34 8.50
CA SER A 167 -14.63 -0.85 9.87
C SER A 167 -13.61 0.20 10.31
N ASP A 168 -12.32 -0.04 10.09
CA ASP A 168 -11.26 0.66 10.85
C ASP A 168 -10.65 1.82 10.06
N ALA A 169 -10.73 1.81 8.73
CA ALA A 169 -10.10 2.82 7.89
C ALA A 169 -10.90 4.13 7.82
N PRO A 170 -10.25 5.31 7.76
CA PRO A 170 -10.91 6.56 7.37
C PRO A 170 -11.50 6.50 5.95
N ALA A 171 -12.50 7.34 5.67
CA ALA A 171 -13.20 7.37 4.37
C ALA A 171 -12.24 7.58 3.18
N ALA A 172 -11.28 8.50 3.32
CA ALA A 172 -10.26 8.76 2.32
C ALA A 172 -9.42 7.50 1.99
N ALA A 173 -9.00 6.75 3.01
CA ALA A 173 -8.21 5.55 2.82
C ALA A 173 -9.02 4.41 2.19
N ARG A 174 -10.32 4.31 2.49
CA ARG A 174 -11.22 3.37 1.79
C ARG A 174 -11.33 3.70 0.31
N ALA A 175 -11.40 4.98 -0.05
CA ALA A 175 -11.43 5.46 -1.42
C ALA A 175 -10.13 5.15 -2.19
N ASP A 176 -8.97 5.44 -1.59
CA ASP A 176 -7.67 5.14 -2.21
C ASP A 176 -7.46 3.63 -2.40
N ARG A 177 -7.93 2.82 -1.44
CA ARG A 177 -7.89 1.36 -1.56
C ARG A 177 -8.80 0.85 -2.68
N ALA A 178 -9.99 1.42 -2.87
CA ALA A 178 -10.85 1.05 -3.98
C ALA A 178 -10.11 1.22 -5.32
N LEU A 179 -9.42 2.34 -5.50
CA LEU A 179 -8.58 2.58 -6.68
C LEU A 179 -7.45 1.55 -6.80
N ASN A 180 -6.76 1.24 -5.70
CA ASN A 180 -5.70 0.25 -5.72
C ASN A 180 -6.18 -1.11 -6.23
N LYS A 181 -7.32 -1.59 -5.73
CA LYS A 181 -7.91 -2.86 -6.20
C LYS A 181 -8.34 -2.82 -7.66
N ALA A 182 -8.78 -1.67 -8.14
CA ALA A 182 -9.20 -1.51 -9.53
C ALA A 182 -8.01 -1.55 -10.50
N LEU A 183 -6.84 -1.06 -10.10
CA LEU A 183 -5.65 -0.98 -10.96
C LEU A 183 -4.66 -2.14 -10.77
N ASN A 184 -4.62 -2.73 -9.59
CA ASN A 184 -3.64 -3.75 -9.24
C ASN A 184 -4.04 -5.13 -9.79
N LYS A 185 -3.25 -5.64 -10.75
CA LYS A 185 -3.41 -6.98 -11.32
C LYS A 185 -3.23 -8.13 -10.31
N ASP A 186 -2.63 -7.84 -9.16
CA ASP A 186 -2.40 -8.80 -8.07
C ASP A 186 -3.19 -8.40 -6.80
N ALA A 187 -4.34 -7.74 -6.97
CA ALA A 187 -5.22 -7.34 -5.87
C ALA A 187 -5.80 -8.55 -5.11
N TYR A 188 -6.04 -9.67 -5.81
CA TYR A 188 -6.72 -10.84 -5.27
C TYR A 188 -5.92 -12.12 -5.52
N VAL A 189 -5.37 -12.71 -4.45
CA VAL A 189 -4.62 -13.96 -4.53
C VAL A 189 -5.58 -15.16 -4.51
N GLY A 190 -5.41 -16.10 -5.43
CA GLY A 190 -6.27 -17.29 -5.54
C GLY A 190 -7.65 -17.02 -6.14
N ASP A 191 -7.81 -15.87 -6.81
CA ASP A 191 -9.04 -15.48 -7.50
C ASP A 191 -9.01 -15.92 -8.96
N LEU A 192 -9.98 -16.75 -9.36
CA LEU A 192 -10.09 -17.25 -10.72
C LEU A 192 -10.29 -16.12 -11.73
N LEU A 193 -11.13 -15.12 -11.40
CA LEU A 193 -11.43 -14.04 -12.32
C LEU A 193 -10.19 -13.19 -12.59
N GLN A 194 -9.44 -12.83 -11.55
CA GLN A 194 -8.16 -12.12 -11.69
C GLN A 194 -7.12 -12.96 -12.46
N SER A 195 -7.08 -14.26 -12.20
CA SER A 195 -6.14 -15.17 -12.87
C SER A 195 -6.41 -15.28 -14.38
N ILE A 196 -7.68 -15.21 -14.79
CA ILE A 196 -8.10 -15.15 -16.19
C ILE A 196 -7.75 -13.79 -16.81
N GLU A 197 -8.04 -12.69 -16.10
CA GLU A 197 -7.70 -11.33 -16.56
C GLU A 197 -6.20 -11.12 -16.76
N ASN A 198 -5.38 -11.83 -15.99
CA ASN A 198 -3.92 -11.79 -16.08
C ASN A 198 -3.35 -12.76 -17.13
N ASP A 199 -4.19 -13.46 -17.89
CA ASP A 199 -3.81 -14.55 -18.81
C ASP A 199 -3.00 -15.68 -18.15
N SER A 200 -3.02 -15.77 -16.81
CA SER A 200 -2.28 -16.80 -16.06
C SER A 200 -3.03 -18.12 -15.95
N VAL A 201 -4.34 -18.11 -16.20
CA VAL A 201 -5.21 -19.29 -16.19
C VAL A 201 -6.19 -19.17 -17.34
N LYS A 202 -6.33 -20.25 -18.11
CA LYS A 202 -7.43 -20.39 -19.07
C LYS A 202 -8.54 -21.24 -18.48
N LEU A 203 -9.79 -20.81 -18.63
CA LEU A 203 -10.94 -21.46 -18.01
C LEU A 203 -11.12 -22.94 -18.43
N ASP A 204 -10.74 -23.27 -19.67
CA ASP A 204 -10.77 -24.62 -20.22
C ASP A 204 -9.71 -25.56 -19.63
N GLU A 205 -8.63 -25.01 -19.07
CA GLU A 205 -7.59 -25.75 -18.37
C GLU A 205 -7.95 -25.99 -16.88
N VAL A 206 -8.99 -25.31 -16.35
CA VAL A 206 -9.46 -25.49 -14.96
C VAL A 206 -10.36 -26.71 -14.86
N LYS A 207 -9.99 -27.66 -14.00
CA LYS A 207 -10.80 -28.85 -13.77
C LYS A 207 -12.13 -28.50 -13.12
N ALA A 208 -13.21 -29.19 -13.51
CA ALA A 208 -14.54 -28.94 -12.96
C ALA A 208 -14.62 -29.16 -11.43
N GLU A 209 -13.78 -30.02 -10.87
CA GLU A 209 -13.69 -30.28 -9.43
C GLU A 209 -13.05 -29.14 -8.62
N ASP A 210 -12.21 -28.32 -9.27
CA ASP A 210 -11.57 -27.14 -8.69
C ASP A 210 -12.50 -25.92 -8.68
N LEU A 211 -13.67 -26.00 -9.32
CA LEU A 211 -14.61 -24.90 -9.37
C LEU A 211 -15.59 -24.92 -8.18
N PRO A 212 -16.07 -23.74 -7.76
CA PRO A 212 -17.17 -23.67 -6.81
C PRO A 212 -18.47 -24.25 -7.38
N ASP A 213 -19.39 -24.64 -6.50
CA ASP A 213 -20.56 -25.45 -6.84
C ASP A 213 -21.49 -24.79 -7.87
N ASP A 214 -21.61 -23.47 -7.82
CA ASP A 214 -22.39 -22.67 -8.77
C ASP A 214 -21.86 -22.82 -10.21
N LEU A 215 -20.54 -22.88 -10.39
CA LEU A 215 -19.91 -23.05 -11.70
C LEU A 215 -19.73 -24.51 -12.11
N LYS A 216 -19.54 -25.40 -11.13
CA LYS A 216 -19.39 -26.85 -11.36
C LYS A 216 -20.67 -27.47 -11.93
N LYS A 217 -21.84 -26.99 -11.50
CA LYS A 217 -23.16 -27.46 -11.95
C LYS A 217 -23.53 -27.02 -13.38
N LEU A 218 -22.83 -26.04 -13.93
CA LEU A 218 -23.07 -25.54 -15.29
C LEU A 218 -22.36 -26.41 -16.33
N SER A 219 -22.96 -26.52 -17.52
CA SER A 219 -22.27 -27.08 -18.69
C SER A 219 -21.07 -26.21 -19.08
N PRO A 220 -20.09 -26.72 -19.84
CA PRO A 220 -18.92 -25.92 -20.25
C PRO A 220 -19.28 -24.60 -20.95
N VAL A 221 -20.33 -24.61 -21.79
CA VAL A 221 -20.79 -23.41 -22.51
C VAL A 221 -21.44 -22.41 -21.56
N GLU A 222 -22.32 -22.87 -20.66
CA GLU A 222 -22.97 -22.00 -19.67
C GLU A 222 -21.97 -21.44 -18.65
N ARG A 223 -21.00 -22.26 -18.23
CA ARG A 223 -19.93 -21.84 -17.33
C ARG A 223 -19.09 -20.73 -17.94
N LYS A 224 -18.70 -20.87 -19.21
CA LYS A 224 -17.97 -19.83 -19.95
C LYS A 224 -18.77 -18.54 -19.99
N LYS A 225 -20.05 -18.61 -20.33
CA LYS A 225 -20.96 -17.45 -20.36
C LYS A 225 -21.10 -16.78 -18.99
N GLU A 226 -21.18 -17.55 -17.92
CA GLU A 226 -21.28 -17.02 -16.55
C GLU A 226 -19.98 -16.34 -16.11
N ILE A 227 -18.81 -16.93 -16.42
CA ILE A 227 -17.51 -16.28 -16.17
C ILE A 227 -17.37 -14.98 -16.96
N GLU A 228 -17.71 -14.98 -18.25
CA GLU A 228 -17.67 -13.77 -19.09
C GLU A 228 -18.57 -12.67 -18.53
N LYS A 229 -19.76 -13.02 -18.03
CA LYS A 229 -20.66 -12.08 -17.36
C LYS A 229 -20.02 -11.48 -16.09
N ARG A 230 -19.44 -12.31 -15.22
CA ARG A 230 -18.78 -11.84 -13.98
C ARG A 230 -17.57 -10.95 -14.27
N LEU A 231 -16.78 -11.28 -15.30
CA LEU A 231 -15.67 -10.46 -15.77
C LEU A 231 -16.16 -9.10 -16.28
N ALA A 232 -17.24 -9.06 -17.07
CA ALA A 232 -17.82 -7.81 -17.56
C ALA A 232 -18.34 -6.93 -16.41
N GLU A 233 -19.02 -7.53 -15.42
CA GLU A 233 -19.47 -6.82 -14.21
C GLU A 233 -18.30 -6.25 -13.41
N ARG A 234 -17.25 -7.05 -13.21
CA ARG A 234 -16.02 -6.63 -12.53
C ARG A 234 -15.35 -5.47 -13.26
N LYS A 235 -15.20 -5.57 -14.59
CA LYS A 235 -14.64 -4.49 -15.41
C LYS A 235 -15.44 -3.19 -15.24
N LYS A 236 -16.77 -3.25 -15.28
CA LYS A 236 -17.63 -2.08 -15.08
C LYS A 236 -17.40 -1.41 -13.73
N ILE A 237 -17.26 -2.20 -12.65
CA ILE A 237 -16.98 -1.67 -11.31
C ILE A 237 -15.62 -0.97 -11.28
N ARG A 238 -14.58 -1.57 -11.88
CA ARG A 238 -13.24 -0.98 -11.96
C ARG A 238 -13.24 0.34 -12.74
N ASP A 239 -13.90 0.38 -13.89
CA ASP A 239 -14.01 1.57 -14.73
C ASP A 239 -14.70 2.72 -13.98
N GLU A 240 -15.76 2.41 -13.19
CA GLU A 240 -16.45 3.38 -12.34
C GLU A 240 -15.56 3.89 -11.22
N ILE A 241 -14.81 3.01 -10.55
CA ILE A 241 -13.83 3.40 -9.52
C ILE A 241 -12.78 4.35 -10.11
N VAL A 242 -12.15 4.00 -11.23
CA VAL A 242 -11.11 4.82 -11.86
C VAL A 242 -11.66 6.21 -12.22
N THR A 243 -12.89 6.26 -12.74
CA THR A 243 -13.56 7.52 -13.09
C THR A 243 -13.81 8.39 -11.86
N LEU A 244 -14.39 7.83 -10.80
CA LEU A 244 -14.69 8.56 -9.57
C LEU A 244 -13.42 8.97 -8.82
N SER A 245 -12.37 8.15 -8.82
CA SER A 245 -11.09 8.50 -8.22
C SER A 245 -10.45 9.70 -8.92
N LYS A 246 -10.55 9.79 -10.25
CA LYS A 246 -10.09 10.98 -10.97
C LYS A 246 -10.86 12.24 -10.55
N GLN A 247 -12.18 12.16 -10.45
CA GLN A 247 -13.01 13.28 -9.99
C GLN A 247 -12.71 13.68 -8.54
N ARG A 248 -12.42 12.69 -7.70
CA ARG A 248 -11.97 12.88 -6.33
C ARG A 248 -10.65 13.65 -6.28
N ASP A 249 -9.66 13.26 -7.06
CA ASP A 249 -8.35 13.92 -7.11
C ASP A 249 -8.47 15.38 -7.61
N GLU A 250 -9.29 15.61 -8.63
CA GLU A 250 -9.59 16.95 -9.14
C GLU A 250 -10.26 17.83 -8.08
N HIS A 251 -11.21 17.29 -7.33
CA HIS A 251 -11.88 17.97 -6.22
C HIS A 251 -10.89 18.31 -5.10
N ILE A 252 -10.09 17.35 -4.65
CA ILE A 252 -9.07 17.56 -3.61
C ILE A 252 -8.06 18.62 -4.06
N ALA A 253 -7.60 18.58 -5.31
CA ALA A 253 -6.68 19.58 -5.85
C ALA A 253 -7.32 20.98 -5.89
N ALA A 254 -8.61 21.09 -6.22
CA ALA A 254 -9.33 22.36 -6.20
C ALA A 254 -9.50 22.90 -4.77
N GLU A 255 -9.85 22.06 -3.80
CA GLU A 255 -9.98 22.45 -2.39
C GLU A 255 -8.63 22.87 -1.78
N ARG A 256 -7.55 22.14 -2.07
CA ARG A 256 -6.19 22.48 -1.63
C ARG A 256 -5.70 23.83 -2.16
N LYS A 257 -6.17 24.28 -3.33
CA LYS A 257 -5.85 25.63 -3.86
C LYS A 257 -6.56 26.75 -3.10
N LYS A 258 -7.68 26.47 -2.44
CA LYS A 258 -8.43 27.45 -1.64
C LYS A 258 -7.83 27.66 -0.25
N THR A 259 -7.06 26.68 0.24
CA THR A 259 -6.34 26.77 1.51
C THR A 259 -4.95 27.34 1.28
N THR A 260 -4.67 28.52 1.85
CA THR A 260 -3.37 29.23 1.74
C THR A 260 -2.26 28.68 2.65
N GLY A 261 -2.51 27.56 3.36
CA GLY A 261 -1.52 26.85 4.17
C GLY A 261 -0.92 25.67 3.41
N GLY A 262 0.16 25.93 2.68
CA GLY A 262 0.73 25.03 1.69
C GLY A 262 1.26 23.68 2.20
N GLN A 263 1.18 22.69 1.31
CA GLN A 263 2.18 21.68 0.91
C GLN A 263 3.06 20.95 1.94
N ASN A 264 2.89 21.14 3.25
CA ASN A 264 3.77 20.61 4.30
C ASN A 264 3.23 19.33 4.96
N GLY A 265 2.53 18.50 4.17
CA GLY A 265 2.00 17.21 4.63
C GLY A 265 2.91 16.05 4.22
N PHE A 266 2.84 14.96 4.97
CA PHE A 266 3.60 13.73 4.72
C PHE A 266 3.53 13.27 3.25
N ASP A 267 2.33 13.22 2.67
CA ASP A 267 2.11 12.74 1.30
C ASP A 267 2.84 13.62 0.26
N ALA A 268 2.86 14.94 0.48
CA ALA A 268 3.52 15.87 -0.43
C ALA A 268 5.05 15.72 -0.37
N ALA A 269 5.60 15.51 0.83
CA ALA A 269 7.02 15.23 1.02
C ALA A 269 7.43 13.94 0.31
N VAL A 270 6.71 12.85 0.54
CA VAL A 270 6.99 11.54 -0.08
C VAL A 270 6.84 11.62 -1.61
N ALA A 271 5.75 12.21 -2.11
CA ALA A 271 5.53 12.33 -3.56
C ALA A 271 6.62 13.16 -4.25
N THR A 272 7.04 14.26 -3.63
CA THR A 272 8.13 15.11 -4.16
C THR A 272 9.44 14.34 -4.25
N ALA A 273 9.81 13.63 -3.17
CA ALA A 273 11.01 12.82 -3.13
C ALA A 273 10.99 11.69 -4.17
N LEU A 274 9.91 10.91 -4.20
CA LEU A 274 9.75 9.81 -5.15
C LEU A 274 9.84 10.29 -6.59
N LYS A 275 9.15 11.38 -6.95
CA LYS A 275 9.20 11.92 -8.32
C LYS A 275 10.62 12.31 -8.74
N ALA A 276 11.36 13.00 -7.87
CA ALA A 276 12.74 13.38 -8.15
C ALA A 276 13.68 12.18 -8.25
N GLN A 277 13.49 11.18 -7.37
CA GLN A 277 14.36 10.00 -7.26
C GLN A 277 14.10 8.98 -8.37
N MET A 278 12.84 8.78 -8.78
CA MET A 278 12.49 7.94 -9.94
C MET A 278 13.01 8.54 -11.24
N ALA A 279 12.88 9.86 -11.42
CA ALA A 279 13.40 10.55 -12.60
C ALA A 279 14.93 10.36 -12.75
N LYS A 280 15.70 10.42 -11.65
CA LYS A 280 17.14 10.14 -11.66
C LYS A 280 17.49 8.70 -12.07
N LYS A 281 16.60 7.74 -11.80
CA LYS A 281 16.76 6.33 -12.20
C LYS A 281 16.20 6.03 -13.60
N GLY A 282 15.64 7.01 -14.29
CA GLY A 282 14.99 6.80 -15.60
C GLY A 282 13.68 6.01 -15.51
N ILE A 283 13.12 5.86 -14.30
CA ILE A 283 11.81 5.25 -14.06
C ILE A 283 10.77 6.36 -14.26
N LYS A 284 9.88 6.18 -15.24
CA LYS A 284 8.82 7.14 -15.59
C LYS A 284 7.53 6.86 -14.85
#